data_AF-A0A0Q9API5-F1
#
_entry.id   AF-A0A0Q9API5-F1
#
_cell.length_a   1.000
_cell.length_b   1.000
_cell.length_c   1.000
_cell.angle_alpha   90.00
_cell.angle_beta   90.00
_cell.angle_gamma   90.00
#
_symmetry.space_group_name_H-M   'P 1'
#
loop_
_entity.id
_entity.type
_entity.pdbx_description
1 polymer ?
#
loop_
_entity_poly.entity_id
_entity_poly.type
_entity_poly.pdbx_seq_one_letter_code
_entity_poly.pdbx_strand_id
1 'polypeptide(L)'
;MALKEFARKVFGGQWPILVVGVILLAALGLVITGYWRRGALVIGIAVGVAAALRLALSDDRAGLLVIRSRTIDFATTATVSATMLYIAWTIDPLGTS
;
A
#
# COMPACT_ATOMS: atom_id res chain seq x y z
N MET A 1 4.44 24.27 -19.27
CA MET A 1 5.38 24.39 -18.13
C MET A 1 4.76 23.91 -16.81
N ALA A 2 3.49 24.23 -16.52
CA ALA A 2 2.78 23.78 -15.31
C ALA A 2 2.81 22.26 -15.03
N LEU A 3 2.66 21.41 -16.06
CA LEU A 3 2.61 19.94 -15.89
C LEU A 3 3.90 19.34 -15.33
N LYS A 4 5.06 19.82 -15.80
CA LYS A 4 6.38 19.28 -15.40
C LYS A 4 6.74 19.68 -13.96
N GLU A 5 6.34 20.87 -13.55
CA GLU A 5 6.49 21.35 -12.16
C GLU A 5 5.51 20.67 -11.21
N PHE A 6 4.26 20.48 -11.64
CA PHE A 6 3.27 19.72 -10.89
C PHE A 6 3.73 18.29 -10.66
N ALA A 7 4.18 17.60 -11.71
CA ALA A 7 4.75 16.26 -11.62
C ALA A 7 5.93 16.24 -10.64
N ARG A 8 6.88 17.18 -10.74
CA ARG A 8 8.04 17.24 -9.84
C ARG A 8 7.63 17.43 -8.37
N LYS A 9 6.62 18.24 -8.09
CA LYS A 9 6.08 18.42 -6.73
C LYS A 9 5.38 17.15 -6.22
N VAL A 10 4.58 16.50 -7.06
CA VAL A 10 3.88 15.25 -6.71
C VAL A 10 4.87 14.12 -6.48
N PHE A 11 5.79 13.88 -7.41
CA PHE A 11 6.80 12.83 -7.26
C PHE A 11 7.82 13.13 -6.16
N GLY A 12 8.18 14.41 -5.93
CA GLY A 12 9.14 14.78 -4.90
C GLY A 12 8.56 14.73 -3.48
N GLY A 13 7.32 15.20 -3.30
CA GLY A 13 6.68 15.32 -1.98
C GLY A 13 5.75 14.17 -1.60
N GLN A 14 5.27 13.39 -2.58
CA GLN A 14 4.26 12.34 -2.37
C GLN A 14 4.75 10.95 -2.81
N TRP A 15 6.06 10.76 -2.94
CA TRP A 15 6.62 9.44 -3.27
C TRP A 15 6.16 8.29 -2.34
N PRO A 16 5.92 8.47 -1.01
CA PRO A 16 5.53 7.34 -0.16
C PRO A 16 4.17 6.76 -0.57
N ILE A 17 3.17 7.62 -0.82
CA ILE A 17 1.84 7.17 -1.24
C ILE A 17 1.87 6.65 -2.69
N LEU A 18 2.74 7.19 -3.55
CA LEU A 18 2.91 6.71 -4.92
C LEU A 18 3.51 5.30 -4.94
N VAL A 19 4.48 5.00 -4.09
CA VAL A 19 5.05 3.64 -3.95
C VAL A 19 3.96 2.65 -3.54
N VAL A 20 3.17 2.98 -2.52
CA VAL A 20 2.03 2.15 -2.08
C VAL A 20 1.01 1.98 -3.23
N GLY A 21 0.69 3.06 -3.93
CA GLY A 21 -0.23 3.05 -5.06
C GLY A 21 0.22 2.15 -6.21
N VAL A 22 1.50 2.15 -6.57
CA VAL A 22 2.06 1.27 -7.60
C VAL A 22 1.92 -0.20 -7.20
N ILE A 23 2.21 -0.54 -5.94
CA ILE A 23 2.06 -1.93 -5.46
C ILE A 23 0.57 -2.34 -5.49
N LEU A 24 -0.35 -1.45 -5.10
CA LEU A 24 -1.79 -1.70 -5.20
C LEU A 24 -2.26 -1.88 -6.64
N LEU A 25 -1.76 -1.10 -7.60
CA LEU A 25 -2.09 -1.27 -9.02
C LEU A 25 -1.62 -2.63 -9.55
N ALA A 26 -0.43 -3.08 -9.16
CA ALA A 26 0.04 -4.43 -9.48
C ALA A 26 -0.87 -5.51 -8.86
N ALA A 27 -1.29 -5.30 -7.61
CA ALA A 27 -2.23 -6.20 -6.93
C ALA A 27 -3.59 -6.26 -7.65
N LEU A 28 -4.10 -5.12 -8.08
CA LEU A 28 -5.35 -5.03 -8.86
C LEU A 28 -5.22 -5.77 -10.19
N GLY A 29 -4.09 -5.66 -10.87
CA GLY A 29 -3.80 -6.44 -12.09
C GLY A 29 -3.90 -7.94 -11.84
N LEU A 30 -3.37 -8.44 -10.71
CA LEU A 30 -3.49 -9.84 -10.31
C LEU A 30 -4.94 -10.25 -10.05
N VAL A 31 -5.71 -9.41 -9.35
CA VAL A 31 -7.13 -9.69 -9.05
C VAL A 31 -7.96 -9.76 -10.33
N ILE A 32 -7.82 -8.79 -11.23
CA ILE A 32 -8.58 -8.72 -12.50
C ILE A 32 -8.25 -9.90 -13.42
N THR A 33 -7.02 -10.44 -13.33
CA THR A 33 -6.59 -11.62 -14.09
C THR A 33 -6.90 -12.95 -13.38
N GLY A 34 -7.65 -12.92 -12.28
CA GLY A 34 -8.13 -14.12 -11.57
C GLY A 34 -7.18 -14.68 -10.51
N TYR A 35 -6.02 -14.08 -10.27
CA TYR A 35 -5.07 -14.52 -9.25
C TYR A 35 -5.43 -13.98 -7.85
N TRP A 36 -6.63 -14.29 -7.36
CA TRP A 36 -7.18 -13.77 -6.10
C TRP A 36 -6.24 -13.89 -4.90
N ARG A 37 -5.62 -15.07 -4.70
CA ARG A 37 -4.67 -15.30 -3.61
C ARG A 37 -3.47 -14.36 -3.68
N ARG A 38 -2.86 -14.25 -4.86
CA ARG A 38 -1.67 -13.40 -5.08
C ARG A 38 -2.05 -11.92 -5.00
N GLY A 39 -3.22 -11.56 -5.53
CA GLY A 39 -3.78 -10.21 -5.40
C GLY A 39 -3.95 -9.79 -3.95
N ALA A 40 -4.63 -10.60 -3.14
CA ALA A 40 -4.81 -10.35 -1.71
C ALA A 40 -3.47 -10.24 -0.96
N LEU A 41 -2.51 -11.13 -1.27
CA LEU A 41 -1.16 -11.08 -0.71
C LEU A 41 -0.46 -9.75 -1.02
N VAL A 42 -0.48 -9.32 -2.28
CA VAL A 42 0.18 -8.09 -2.72
C VAL A 42 -0.53 -6.84 -2.16
N ILE A 43 -1.86 -6.86 -1.98
CA ILE A 43 -2.58 -5.81 -1.24
C ILE A 43 -2.06 -5.73 0.20
N GLY A 44 -1.95 -6.87 0.89
CA GLY A 44 -1.41 -6.92 2.25
C GLY A 44 0.00 -6.33 2.33
N ILE A 45 0.88 -6.69 1.40
CA ILE A 45 2.23 -6.13 1.29
C ILE A 45 2.18 -4.61 1.06
N ALA A 46 1.32 -4.12 0.16
CA ALA A 46 1.21 -2.69 -0.13
C ALA A 46 0.86 -1.87 1.13
N VAL A 47 -0.12 -2.36 1.90
CA VAL A 47 -0.53 -1.69 3.15
C VAL A 47 0.55 -1.86 4.24
N GLY A 48 1.23 -3.00 4.31
CA GLY A 48 2.38 -3.20 5.19
C GLY A 48 3.54 -2.24 4.89
N VAL A 49 3.80 -1.95 3.60
CA VAL A 49 4.75 -0.93 3.18
C VAL A 49 4.31 0.46 3.65
N ALA A 50 3.02 0.79 3.57
CA ALA A 50 2.50 2.05 4.11
C ALA A 50 2.75 2.18 5.62
N ALA A 51 2.52 1.11 6.38
CA ALA A 51 2.78 1.04 7.82
C ALA A 51 4.29 1.23 8.13
N ALA A 52 5.16 0.54 7.39
CA ALA A 52 6.61 0.65 7.55
C ALA A 52 7.12 2.06 7.22
N LEU A 53 6.63 2.66 6.13
CA LEU A 53 6.96 4.04 5.76
C LEU A 53 6.50 5.03 6.83
N ARG A 54 5.32 4.82 7.43
CA ARG A 54 4.80 5.69 8.49
C ARG A 54 5.66 5.68 9.75
N LEU A 55 6.31 4.54 10.05
CA LEU A 55 7.27 4.43 11.16
C LEU A 55 8.66 4.98 10.81
N ALA A 56 9.14 4.73 9.60
CA ALA A 56 10.50 5.06 9.19
C ALA A 56 10.68 6.55 8.84
N LEU A 57 9.64 7.23 8.38
CA LEU A 57 9.72 8.61 7.90
C LEU A 57 9.30 9.62 8.98
N SER A 58 9.89 10.81 8.94
CA SER A 58 9.36 11.99 9.63
C SER A 58 8.05 12.43 8.99
N ASP A 59 7.22 13.17 9.73
CA ASP A 59 5.90 13.58 9.27
C ASP A 59 6.00 14.48 8.01
N ASP A 60 7.04 15.31 7.91
CA ASP A 60 7.33 16.12 6.71
C ASP A 60 7.65 15.27 5.46
N ARG A 61 8.21 14.07 5.63
CA ARG A 61 8.61 13.17 4.53
C ARG A 61 7.54 12.16 4.19
N ALA A 62 6.68 11.80 5.14
CA ALA A 62 5.60 10.84 4.95
C ALA A 62 4.45 11.40 4.07
N GLY A 63 4.33 12.73 3.97
CA GLY A 63 3.38 13.38 3.08
C GLY A 63 1.93 12.97 3.38
N LEU A 64 1.19 12.53 2.36
CA LEU A 64 -0.20 12.10 2.48
C LEU A 64 -0.43 10.84 3.34
N LEU A 65 0.63 10.16 3.79
CA LEU A 65 0.50 9.07 4.77
C LEU A 65 0.24 9.58 6.20
N VAL A 66 0.40 10.88 6.46
CA VAL A 66 0.08 11.49 7.75
C VAL A 66 -1.38 11.88 7.76
N ILE A 67 -2.20 11.13 8.50
CA ILE A 67 -3.65 11.39 8.60
C ILE A 67 -3.99 11.88 10.00
N ARG A 68 -3.54 11.14 11.02
CA ARG A 68 -3.78 11.46 12.43
C ARG A 68 -2.46 11.41 13.20
N SER A 69 -2.40 10.66 14.30
CA SER A 69 -1.15 10.42 15.02
C SER A 69 -0.42 9.22 14.43
N ARG A 70 0.92 9.23 14.49
CA ARG A 70 1.79 8.15 13.98
C ARG A 70 1.37 6.77 14.49
N THR A 71 1.02 6.68 15.78
CA THR A 71 0.58 5.42 16.40
C THR A 71 -0.74 4.92 15.82
N ILE A 72 -1.71 5.80 15.61
CA ILE A 72 -3.01 5.42 15.03
C ILE A 72 -2.83 5.00 13.57
N ASP A 73 -2.13 5.82 12.78
CA ASP A 73 -1.86 5.53 11.37
C ASP A 73 -1.16 4.17 11.21
N PHE A 74 -0.11 3.91 12.00
CA PHE A 74 0.61 2.64 12.02
C PHE A 74 -0.28 1.48 12.47
N ALA A 75 -0.99 1.60 13.59
CA ALA A 75 -1.81 0.52 14.13
C ALA A 75 -2.92 0.12 13.15
N THR A 76 -3.59 1.09 12.54
CA THR A 76 -4.63 0.84 11.54
C THR A 76 -4.06 0.17 10.29
N THR A 77 -2.98 0.70 9.72
CA THR A 77 -2.37 0.12 8.50
C THR A 77 -1.76 -1.27 8.77
N ALA A 78 -1.10 -1.46 9.91
CA ALA A 78 -0.58 -2.76 10.32
C ALA A 78 -1.70 -3.80 10.51
N THR A 79 -2.83 -3.40 11.10
CA THR A 79 -4.00 -4.27 11.27
C THR A 79 -4.56 -4.69 9.91
N VAL A 80 -4.80 -3.73 9.01
CA VAL A 80 -5.29 -4.03 7.65
C VAL A 80 -4.32 -4.92 6.89
N SER A 81 -3.01 -4.65 6.98
CA SER A 81 -1.97 -5.49 6.40
C SER A 81 -2.07 -6.92 6.93
N ALA A 82 -2.13 -7.11 8.24
CA ALA A 82 -2.23 -8.43 8.86
C ALA A 82 -3.52 -9.16 8.43
N THR A 83 -4.66 -8.46 8.39
CA THR A 83 -5.93 -9.03 7.92
C THR A 83 -5.84 -9.49 6.47
N MET A 84 -5.26 -8.68 5.57
CA MET A 84 -5.12 -9.05 4.16
C MET A 84 -4.16 -10.21 3.95
N LEU A 85 -3.06 -10.26 4.70
CA LEU A 85 -2.13 -11.40 4.68
C LEU A 85 -2.80 -12.68 5.20
N TYR A 86 -3.62 -12.56 6.24
CA TYR A 86 -4.43 -13.68 6.74
C TYR A 86 -5.43 -14.17 5.69
N ILE A 87 -6.18 -13.26 5.04
CA ILE A 87 -7.10 -13.61 3.94
C ILE A 87 -6.35 -14.31 2.79
N ALA A 88 -5.19 -13.80 2.40
CA ALA A 88 -4.38 -14.42 1.36
C ALA A 88 -3.91 -15.82 1.77
N TRP A 89 -3.64 -16.03 3.05
CA TRP A 89 -3.28 -17.34 3.60
C TRP A 89 -4.45 -18.32 3.63
N THR A 90 -5.70 -17.85 3.79
CA THR A 90 -6.89 -18.70 3.77
C THR A 90 -7.37 -19.11 2.38
N ILE A 91 -6.82 -18.53 1.30
CA ILE A 91 -7.19 -18.88 -0.08
C ILE A 91 -6.30 -20.04 -0.55
N ASP A 92 -6.94 -21.08 -1.11
CA ASP A 92 -6.22 -22.25 -1.64
C ASP A 92 -5.28 -21.89 -2.79
N PRO A 93 -4.06 -22.46 -2.81
CA PRO A 93 -3.06 -22.16 -3.83
C PRO A 93 -3.39 -22.76 -5.20
N LEU A 94 -4.27 -23.76 -5.24
CA LEU A 94 -4.61 -24.53 -6.45
C LEU A 94 -5.81 -23.96 -7.22
N GLY A 95 -6.50 -22.94 -6.70
CA GLY A 95 -7.66 -22.32 -7.37
C GLY A 95 -8.87 -23.24 -7.52
N THR A 96 -8.91 -24.34 -6.78
CA THR A 96 -10.01 -25.31 -6.81
C THR A 96 -11.09 -24.88 -5.83
N SER A 97 -12.10 -24.19 -6.35
CA SER A 97 -13.44 -24.14 -5.76
C SER A 97 -14.27 -25.33 -6.21
#